data_AF-A0A2E9YZH0-F1
#
_entry.id   AF-A0A2E9YZH0-F1
#
_cell.length_a   1.000
_cell.length_b   1.000
_cell.length_c   1.000
_cell.angle_alpha   90.00
_cell.angle_beta   90.00
_cell.angle_gamma   90.00
#
_symmetry.space_group_name_H-M   'P 1'
#
loop_
_entity.id
_entity.type
_entity.pdbx_description
1 polymer ?
#
loop_
_entity_poly.entity_id
_entity_poly.type
_entity_poly.pdbx_seq_one_letter_code
_entity_poly.pdbx_strand_id
1 'polypeptide(L)'
;MSDEVKSLLRDVRDALYVDQPFLDISIKDEAVVVEGVYLLLAKLPAYRDRGPLAEHRIRIEVPADYPLTEPKVTMLDDSIPKRDTFHCSPTGVCCITVFETWMVTQEDPTIGAFVEGPLRNFFLSQLLRQKGEAWPFDEWDHGADGWIDAVAEFMGCRARKTEVQNVLTQRISNDLLDMDAPCPCGAGLTATQCCGATLEKFWSQVSPETAETWLRRLIDLTPMPSPREIQKRIHKNRPFRRVH
;
A
#
# COMPACT_ATOMS: atom_id res chain seq x y z
N MET A 1 -3.24 19.15 -23.46
CA MET A 1 -3.06 18.99 -22.01
C MET A 1 -4.35 19.39 -21.34
N SER A 2 -5.01 18.44 -20.67
CA SER A 2 -6.28 18.67 -19.99
C SER A 2 -6.10 19.59 -18.78
N ASP A 3 -7.19 20.12 -18.23
CA ASP A 3 -7.13 21.02 -17.09
C ASP A 3 -6.77 20.29 -15.79
N GLU A 4 -7.10 18.99 -15.72
CA GLU A 4 -6.71 18.08 -14.64
C GLU A 4 -5.19 17.95 -14.58
N VAL A 5 -4.53 17.66 -15.71
CA VAL A 5 -3.06 17.54 -15.78
C VAL A 5 -2.36 18.86 -15.43
N LYS A 6 -2.94 20.01 -15.81
CA LYS A 6 -2.40 21.32 -15.42
C LYS A 6 -2.50 21.56 -13.92
N SER A 7 -3.61 21.13 -13.30
CA SER A 7 -3.79 21.26 -11.85
C SER A 7 -2.80 20.38 -11.12
N LEU A 8 -2.71 19.10 -11.50
CA LEU A 8 -1.78 18.16 -10.93
C LEU A 8 -0.32 18.63 -11.07
N LEU A 9 0.05 19.21 -12.21
CA LEU A 9 1.38 19.79 -12.41
C LEU A 9 1.69 20.90 -11.40
N ARG A 10 0.70 21.75 -11.05
CA ARG A 10 0.88 22.78 -10.02
C ARG A 10 1.06 22.14 -8.66
N ASP A 11 0.22 21.16 -8.30
CA ASP A 11 0.28 20.48 -7.01
C ASP A 11 1.63 19.76 -6.81
N VAL A 12 2.12 19.10 -7.87
CA VAL A 12 3.45 18.46 -7.87
C VAL A 12 4.57 19.49 -7.72
N ARG A 13 4.48 20.63 -8.41
CA ARG A 13 5.47 21.71 -8.26
C ARG A 13 5.46 22.23 -6.84
N ASP A 14 4.30 22.56 -6.29
CA ASP A 14 4.17 23.12 -4.95
C ASP A 14 4.68 22.14 -3.89
N ALA A 15 4.42 20.84 -4.06
CA ALA A 15 4.92 19.79 -3.16
C ALA A 15 6.45 19.63 -3.17
N LEU A 16 7.12 19.91 -4.30
CA LEU A 16 8.56 19.62 -4.47
C LEU A 16 9.45 20.86 -4.44
N TYR A 17 8.90 22.04 -4.69
CA TYR A 17 9.64 23.26 -5.05
C TYR A 17 10.75 23.65 -4.07
N VAL A 18 10.52 23.46 -2.77
CA VAL A 18 11.46 23.92 -1.73
C VAL A 18 12.46 22.82 -1.35
N ASP A 19 11.96 21.60 -1.12
CA ASP A 19 12.75 20.55 -0.48
C ASP A 19 13.44 19.61 -1.47
N GLN A 20 13.05 19.62 -2.76
CA GLN A 20 13.55 18.71 -3.78
C GLN A 20 14.04 19.45 -5.04
N PRO A 21 15.06 20.33 -4.94
CA PRO A 21 15.51 21.18 -6.05
C PRO A 21 16.19 20.42 -7.20
N PHE A 22 16.52 19.15 -7.03
CA PHE A 22 17.17 18.31 -8.03
C PHE A 22 16.22 17.35 -8.76
N LEU A 23 14.91 17.57 -8.62
CA LEU A 23 13.88 16.87 -9.37
C LEU A 23 13.36 17.74 -10.51
N ASP A 24 13.51 17.24 -11.73
CA ASP A 24 12.91 17.83 -12.92
C ASP A 24 11.47 17.35 -13.07
N ILE A 25 10.58 18.25 -13.47
CA ILE A 25 9.15 17.96 -13.66
C ILE A 25 8.80 18.15 -15.13
N SER A 26 8.23 17.12 -15.73
CA SER A 26 7.79 17.10 -17.13
C SER A 26 6.42 16.44 -17.26
N ILE A 27 5.87 16.45 -18.47
CA ILE A 27 4.59 15.80 -18.79
C ILE A 27 4.83 14.80 -19.90
N LYS A 28 4.33 13.58 -19.71
CA LYS A 28 4.45 12.50 -20.69
C LYS A 28 3.22 11.63 -20.65
N ASP A 29 2.61 11.36 -21.81
CA ASP A 29 1.46 10.46 -21.94
C ASP A 29 0.34 10.74 -20.91
N GLU A 30 0.01 12.03 -20.73
CA GLU A 30 -0.95 12.57 -19.76
C GLU A 30 -0.56 12.45 -18.27
N ALA A 31 0.55 11.80 -17.93
CA ALA A 31 1.09 11.80 -16.57
C ALA A 31 2.04 12.98 -16.32
N VAL A 32 2.11 13.42 -15.05
CA VAL A 32 3.19 14.28 -14.57
C VAL A 32 4.35 13.38 -14.16
N VAL A 33 5.51 13.57 -14.81
CA VAL A 33 6.72 12.78 -14.56
C VAL A 33 7.72 13.64 -13.81
N VAL A 34 8.10 13.17 -12.63
CA VAL A 34 9.15 13.74 -11.80
C VAL A 34 10.37 12.85 -11.89
N GLU A 35 11.53 13.37 -12.28
CA GLU A 35 12.75 12.59 -12.44
C GLU A 35 13.96 13.37 -11.95
N GLY A 36 14.88 12.73 -11.23
CA GLY A 36 16.10 13.38 -10.77
C GLY A 36 16.63 12.76 -9.49
N VAL A 37 17.33 13.57 -8.70
CA VAL A 37 17.86 13.14 -7.38
C VAL A 37 16.87 13.53 -6.30
N TYR A 38 16.27 12.53 -5.65
CA TYR A 38 15.49 12.71 -4.44
C TYR A 38 16.40 12.79 -3.22
N LEU A 39 16.23 13.84 -2.42
CA LEU A 39 16.95 14.08 -1.19
C LEU A 39 16.12 13.62 0.00
N LEU A 40 16.60 12.61 0.73
CA LEU A 40 15.97 12.21 1.98
C LEU A 40 16.41 13.14 3.12
N LEU A 41 15.60 14.16 3.40
CA LEU A 41 15.93 15.16 4.42
C LEU A 41 15.46 14.77 5.82
N ALA A 42 16.22 15.21 6.84
CA ALA A 42 15.81 15.11 8.24
C ALA A 42 14.75 16.18 8.56
N LYS A 43 13.61 15.77 9.13
CA LYS A 43 12.53 16.70 9.50
C LYS A 43 12.76 17.45 10.81
N LEU A 44 13.47 16.82 11.74
CA LEU A 44 13.75 17.37 13.06
C LEU A 44 14.68 18.60 12.95
N PRO A 45 14.30 19.77 13.51
CA PRO A 45 15.07 21.01 13.38
C PRO A 45 16.55 20.87 13.74
N ALA A 46 16.87 20.10 14.78
CA ALA A 46 18.24 19.86 15.24
C ALA A 46 19.16 19.16 14.22
N TYR A 47 18.60 18.60 13.14
CA TYR A 47 19.33 17.83 12.14
C TYR A 47 19.24 18.41 10.73
N ARG A 48 18.54 19.54 10.51
CA ARG A 48 18.34 20.12 9.18
C ARG A 48 19.65 20.58 8.52
N ASP A 49 20.60 21.08 9.30
CA ASP A 49 21.87 21.59 8.78
C ASP A 49 22.89 20.49 8.42
N ARG A 50 22.54 19.21 8.62
CA ARG A 50 23.44 18.08 8.31
C ARG A 50 23.42 17.66 6.85
N GLY A 51 22.59 18.29 6.03
CA GLY A 51 22.35 17.86 4.65
C GLY A 51 21.46 16.62 4.57
N PRO A 52 21.34 16.02 3.38
CA PRO A 52 20.51 14.83 3.17
C PRO A 52 21.04 13.62 3.94
N LEU A 53 20.11 12.82 4.49
CA LEU A 53 20.41 11.52 5.08
C LEU A 53 20.83 10.51 4.01
N ALA A 54 20.27 10.66 2.81
CA ALA A 54 20.57 9.88 1.62
C ALA A 54 20.07 10.59 0.34
N GLU A 55 20.61 10.14 -0.79
CA GLU A 55 20.26 10.63 -2.12
C GLU A 55 19.94 9.44 -3.02
N HIS A 56 18.86 9.54 -3.79
CA HIS A 56 18.40 8.45 -4.67
C HIS A 56 17.98 9.02 -6.02
N ARG A 57 18.50 8.51 -7.14
CA ARG A 57 17.96 8.85 -8.46
C ARG A 57 16.69 8.06 -8.70
N ILE A 58 15.57 8.77 -8.81
CA ILE A 58 14.25 8.16 -8.98
C ILE A 58 13.47 8.81 -10.11
N ARG A 59 12.46 8.07 -10.59
CA ARG A 59 11.35 8.59 -11.39
C ARG A 59 10.04 8.33 -10.64
N ILE A 60 9.18 9.34 -10.56
CA ILE A 60 7.81 9.24 -10.09
C ILE A 60 6.90 9.57 -11.27
N GLU A 61 6.07 8.61 -11.67
CA GLU A 61 5.04 8.80 -12.70
C GLU A 61 3.70 9.00 -11.96
N VAL A 62 3.22 10.25 -11.90
CA VAL A 62 1.94 10.60 -11.25
C VAL A 62 0.85 10.63 -12.33
N PRO A 63 -0.13 9.72 -12.27
CA PRO A 63 -1.15 9.60 -13.32
C PRO A 63 -2.13 10.78 -13.26
N ALA A 64 -2.74 11.12 -14.40
CA ALA A 64 -3.64 12.27 -14.55
C ALA A 64 -4.85 12.24 -13.60
N ASP A 65 -5.28 11.04 -13.22
CA ASP A 65 -6.42 10.77 -12.35
C ASP A 65 -6.04 10.64 -10.87
N TYR A 66 -4.79 10.96 -10.49
CA TYR A 66 -4.39 11.02 -9.09
C TYR A 66 -5.37 11.88 -8.27
N PRO A 67 -5.85 11.42 -7.10
CA PRO A 67 -5.36 10.28 -6.33
C PRO A 67 -6.09 8.94 -6.58
N LEU A 68 -6.84 8.78 -7.68
CA LEU A 68 -7.54 7.52 -7.96
C LEU A 68 -6.57 6.38 -8.32
N THR A 69 -5.46 6.70 -8.98
CA THR A 69 -4.42 5.73 -9.35
C THR A 69 -3.11 6.06 -8.62
N GLU A 70 -2.46 5.02 -8.08
CA GLU A 70 -1.19 5.13 -7.33
C GLU A 70 -0.06 5.70 -8.21
N PRO A 71 0.76 6.64 -7.69
CA PRO A 71 1.99 7.06 -8.35
C PRO A 71 2.99 5.91 -8.46
N LYS A 72 3.57 5.71 -9.65
CA LYS A 72 4.60 4.68 -9.84
C LYS A 72 5.99 5.24 -9.58
N VAL A 73 6.70 4.64 -8.64
CA VAL A 73 8.08 5.03 -8.29
C VAL A 73 9.08 4.00 -8.83
N THR A 74 10.12 4.48 -9.52
CA THR A 74 11.16 3.64 -10.11
C THR A 74 12.54 4.16 -9.73
N MET A 75 13.39 3.27 -9.19
CA MET A 75 14.82 3.53 -9.00
C MET A 75 15.54 3.60 -10.34
N LEU A 76 16.32 4.66 -10.54
CA LEU A 76 17.14 4.89 -11.73
C LEU A 76 18.62 4.59 -11.50
N ASP A 77 19.02 4.35 -10.25
CA ASP A 77 20.36 3.94 -9.86
C ASP A 77 20.34 2.66 -9.01
N ASP A 78 21.48 2.31 -8.41
CA ASP A 78 21.67 1.14 -7.54
C ASP A 78 21.92 1.55 -6.08
N SER A 79 21.45 2.73 -5.66
CA SER A 79 21.58 3.22 -4.28
C SER A 79 20.82 2.35 -3.26
N ILE A 80 19.82 1.58 -3.72
CA ILE A 80 19.16 0.50 -2.97
C ILE A 80 19.18 -0.81 -3.78
N PRO A 81 19.28 -1.98 -3.13
CA PRO A 81 19.20 -3.27 -3.82
C PRO A 81 17.86 -3.49 -4.54
N LYS A 82 17.91 -3.87 -5.82
CA LYS A 82 16.74 -4.22 -6.65
C LYS A 82 16.29 -5.68 -6.43
N ARG A 83 15.73 -5.94 -5.24
CA ARG A 83 15.14 -7.23 -4.86
C ARG A 83 14.02 -7.07 -3.85
N ASP A 84 13.13 -8.05 -3.83
CA ASP A 84 11.93 -8.18 -2.98
C ASP A 84 12.14 -7.74 -1.52
N THR A 85 13.18 -8.23 -0.84
CA THR A 85 13.48 -7.84 0.57
C THR A 85 13.74 -6.34 0.81
N PHE A 86 13.88 -5.54 -0.24
CA PHE A 86 14.03 -4.08 -0.24
C PHE A 86 12.84 -3.39 -0.93
N HIS A 87 11.72 -4.11 -1.15
CA HIS A 87 10.52 -3.61 -1.82
C HIS A 87 10.82 -2.93 -3.17
N CYS A 88 11.82 -3.43 -3.88
CA CYS A 88 12.25 -2.91 -5.16
C CYS A 88 12.40 -4.08 -6.14
N SER A 89 11.64 -4.06 -7.23
CA SER A 89 11.67 -5.14 -8.21
C SER A 89 13.03 -5.19 -8.94
N PRO A 90 13.35 -6.29 -9.64
CA PRO A 90 14.55 -6.35 -10.49
C PRO A 90 14.62 -5.27 -11.57
N THR A 91 13.48 -4.70 -11.97
CA THR A 91 13.39 -3.58 -12.93
C THR A 91 13.45 -2.20 -12.27
N GLY A 92 13.61 -2.14 -10.95
CA GLY A 92 13.71 -0.91 -10.18
C GLY A 92 12.37 -0.34 -9.71
N VAL A 93 11.24 -0.98 -10.01
CA VAL A 93 9.92 -0.49 -9.58
C VAL A 93 9.77 -0.73 -8.08
N CYS A 94 9.45 0.32 -7.32
CA CYS A 94 9.30 0.26 -5.88
C CYS A 94 7.86 -0.03 -5.47
N CYS A 95 7.67 -0.93 -4.52
CA CYS A 95 6.42 -1.10 -3.79
C CYS A 95 6.47 -0.17 -2.57
N ILE A 96 5.78 0.98 -2.66
CA ILE A 96 5.91 2.05 -1.67
C ILE A 96 5.04 1.79 -0.44
N THR A 97 3.79 1.40 -0.65
CA THR A 97 2.81 1.09 0.40
C THR A 97 1.66 0.28 -0.22
N VAL A 98 0.64 -0.07 0.58
CA VAL A 98 -0.67 -0.50 0.07
C VAL A 98 -1.51 0.75 -0.10
N PHE A 99 -1.58 1.24 -1.34
CA PHE A 99 -2.14 2.55 -1.64
C PHE A 99 -3.61 2.68 -1.24
N GLU A 100 -4.40 1.60 -1.35
CA GLU A 100 -5.81 1.61 -0.99
C GLU A 100 -6.02 1.90 0.51
N THR A 101 -5.25 1.26 1.40
CA THR A 101 -5.36 1.51 2.84
C THR A 101 -4.83 2.89 3.21
N TRP A 102 -3.78 3.37 2.54
CA TRP A 102 -3.29 4.74 2.73
C TRP A 102 -4.36 5.77 2.33
N MET A 103 -5.00 5.59 1.17
CA MET A 103 -6.01 6.51 0.63
C MET A 103 -7.22 6.72 1.54
N VAL A 104 -7.68 5.69 2.24
CA VAL A 104 -8.84 5.80 3.14
C VAL A 104 -8.48 6.24 4.56
N THR A 105 -7.19 6.13 4.93
CA THR A 105 -6.71 6.53 6.26
C THR A 105 -6.15 7.94 6.28
N GLN A 106 -5.74 8.47 5.13
CA GLN A 106 -5.21 9.81 4.97
C GLN A 106 -6.35 10.82 4.80
N GLU A 107 -6.38 11.86 5.66
CA GLU A 107 -7.43 12.90 5.61
C GLU A 107 -7.39 13.71 4.30
N ASP A 108 -6.20 13.99 3.80
CA ASP A 108 -5.97 14.73 2.56
C ASP A 108 -4.87 14.05 1.72
N PRO A 109 -5.23 13.12 0.80
CA PRO A 109 -4.27 12.31 0.05
C PRO A 109 -3.67 13.07 -1.15
N THR A 110 -3.15 14.27 -0.91
CA THR A 110 -2.42 15.05 -1.93
C THR A 110 -1.11 14.37 -2.32
N ILE A 111 -0.55 14.74 -3.48
CA ILE A 111 0.77 14.26 -3.89
C ILE A 111 1.86 14.68 -2.90
N GLY A 112 1.70 15.85 -2.25
CA GLY A 112 2.57 16.27 -1.15
C GLY A 112 2.50 15.33 0.05
N ALA A 113 1.29 14.90 0.44
CA ALA A 113 1.12 13.92 1.50
C ALA A 113 1.75 12.56 1.16
N PHE A 114 1.65 12.12 -0.10
CA PHE A 114 2.31 10.90 -0.58
C PHE A 114 3.84 11.00 -0.49
N VAL A 115 4.41 12.11 -0.95
CA VAL A 115 5.87 12.37 -0.91
C VAL A 115 6.38 12.43 0.52
N GLU A 116 5.65 13.12 1.41
CA GLU A 116 6.06 13.36 2.78
C GLU A 116 5.79 12.22 3.76
N GLY A 117 4.89 11.31 3.38
CA GLY A 117 4.50 10.11 4.11
C GLY A 117 5.06 8.84 3.47
N PRO A 118 4.26 8.08 2.68
CA PRO A 118 4.67 6.78 2.12
C PRO A 118 6.03 6.77 1.43
N LEU A 119 6.29 7.71 0.51
CA LEU A 119 7.55 7.73 -0.24
C LEU A 119 8.75 7.97 0.67
N ARG A 120 8.63 8.93 1.58
CA ARG A 120 9.69 9.24 2.55
C ARG A 120 9.91 8.09 3.52
N ASN A 121 8.84 7.47 4.01
CA ASN A 121 8.89 6.32 4.92
C ASN A 121 9.58 5.14 4.25
N PHE A 122 9.26 4.86 2.98
CA PHE A 122 9.96 3.87 2.18
C PHE A 122 11.47 4.09 2.21
N PHE A 123 11.98 5.28 1.85
CA PHE A 123 13.43 5.54 1.82
C PHE A 123 14.09 5.52 3.21
N LEU A 124 13.38 5.95 4.26
CA LEU A 124 13.88 5.76 5.63
C LEU A 124 14.03 4.29 5.99
N SER A 125 13.05 3.46 5.62
CA SER A 125 13.12 2.02 5.83
C SER A 125 14.28 1.39 5.07
N GLN A 126 14.58 1.84 3.85
CA GLN A 126 15.75 1.39 3.10
C GLN A 126 17.04 1.61 3.89
N LEU A 127 17.22 2.79 4.50
CA LEU A 127 18.43 3.10 5.28
C LEU A 127 18.59 2.20 6.51
N LEU A 128 17.51 1.88 7.20
CA LEU A 128 17.55 0.97 8.34
C LEU A 128 17.81 -0.47 7.89
N ARG A 129 17.11 -0.92 6.85
CA ARG A 129 17.27 -2.26 6.28
C ARG A 129 18.68 -2.52 5.77
N GLN A 130 19.33 -1.54 5.12
CA GLN A 130 20.73 -1.63 4.68
C GLN A 130 21.70 -1.79 5.86
N LYS A 131 21.35 -1.28 7.05
CA LYS A 131 22.12 -1.47 8.29
C LYS A 131 21.80 -2.79 9.01
N GLY A 132 20.90 -3.60 8.45
CA GLY A 132 20.42 -4.84 9.08
C GLY A 132 19.40 -4.62 10.19
N GLU A 133 18.82 -3.42 10.28
CA GLU A 133 17.75 -3.12 11.23
C GLU A 133 16.38 -3.53 10.65
N ALA A 134 15.39 -3.63 11.54
CA ALA A 134 14.00 -3.92 11.16
C ALA A 134 13.41 -2.78 10.31
N TRP A 135 12.44 -3.11 9.47
CA TRP A 135 11.68 -2.11 8.72
C TRP A 135 10.74 -1.37 9.69
N PRO A 136 10.86 -0.03 9.83
CA PRO A 136 10.21 0.71 10.91
C PRO A 136 8.75 1.10 10.62
N PHE A 137 8.29 0.94 9.38
CA PHE A 137 6.96 1.31 8.92
C PHE A 137 6.27 0.08 8.28
N ASP A 138 5.22 0.31 7.51
CA ASP A 138 4.49 -0.55 6.56
C ASP A 138 5.31 -1.68 5.85
N GLU A 139 5.80 -2.70 6.57
CA GLU A 139 6.46 -3.90 6.01
C GLU A 139 5.43 -5.04 5.87
N TRP A 140 4.77 -5.07 4.72
CA TRP A 140 3.88 -6.18 4.34
C TRP A 140 4.52 -7.07 3.29
N ASP A 141 4.01 -8.29 3.11
CA ASP A 141 4.48 -9.19 2.06
C ASP A 141 4.23 -8.60 0.64
N HIS A 142 4.66 -9.30 -0.41
CA HIS A 142 4.44 -8.83 -1.78
C HIS A 142 3.11 -9.32 -2.36
N GLY A 143 2.53 -8.50 -3.24
CA GLY A 143 1.36 -8.89 -4.03
C GLY A 143 0.12 -9.12 -3.17
N ALA A 144 -0.53 -10.27 -3.38
CA ALA A 144 -1.80 -10.57 -2.74
C ALA A 144 -1.70 -10.70 -1.22
N ASP A 145 -0.61 -11.30 -0.72
CA ASP A 145 -0.43 -11.54 0.70
C ASP A 145 -0.24 -10.22 1.45
N GLY A 146 0.62 -9.32 0.94
CA GLY A 146 0.79 -8.00 1.57
C GLY A 146 -0.44 -7.11 1.52
N TRP A 147 -1.24 -7.20 0.45
CA TRP A 147 -2.53 -6.50 0.40
C TRP A 147 -3.49 -7.03 1.48
N ILE A 148 -3.55 -8.37 1.66
CA ILE A 148 -4.35 -8.98 2.72
C ILE A 148 -3.84 -8.57 4.10
N ASP A 149 -2.52 -8.52 4.31
CA ASP A 149 -1.91 -8.09 5.57
C ASP A 149 -2.33 -6.67 5.92
N ALA A 150 -2.13 -5.71 5.01
CA ALA A 150 -2.46 -4.30 5.22
C ALA A 150 -3.96 -4.08 5.49
N VAL A 151 -4.82 -4.72 4.70
CA VAL A 151 -6.28 -4.58 4.87
C VAL A 151 -6.77 -5.26 6.15
N ALA A 152 -6.21 -6.42 6.51
CA ALA A 152 -6.57 -7.09 7.75
C ALA A 152 -6.11 -6.31 8.99
N GLU A 153 -4.90 -5.75 8.95
CA GLU A 153 -4.39 -4.84 9.97
C GLU A 153 -5.31 -3.63 10.14
N PHE A 154 -5.69 -3.02 9.02
CA PHE A 154 -6.64 -1.90 9.01
C PHE A 154 -8.02 -2.25 9.57
N MET A 155 -8.49 -3.49 9.37
CA MET A 155 -9.74 -4.01 9.95
C MET A 155 -9.59 -4.50 11.40
N GLY A 156 -8.36 -4.71 11.87
CA GLY A 156 -8.06 -5.33 13.16
C GLY A 156 -8.37 -6.83 13.22
N CYS A 157 -8.46 -7.51 12.07
CA CYS A 157 -8.70 -8.95 11.98
C CYS A 157 -7.43 -9.72 11.62
N ARG A 158 -7.49 -11.05 11.54
CA ARG A 158 -6.31 -11.82 11.13
C ARG A 158 -6.10 -11.69 9.63
N ALA A 159 -4.85 -11.65 9.19
CA ALA A 159 -4.44 -11.68 7.79
C ALA A 159 -4.79 -13.03 7.13
N ARG A 160 -6.08 -13.22 6.85
CA ARG A 160 -6.65 -14.39 6.19
C ARG A 160 -7.65 -13.90 5.17
N LYS A 161 -7.49 -14.35 3.92
CA LYS A 161 -8.40 -14.04 2.82
C LYS A 161 -9.88 -14.15 3.22
N THR A 162 -10.25 -15.22 3.92
CA THR A 162 -11.65 -15.45 4.34
C THR A 162 -12.15 -14.41 5.35
N GLU A 163 -11.32 -13.99 6.31
CA GLU A 163 -11.73 -13.01 7.32
C GLU A 163 -11.90 -11.62 6.69
N VAL A 164 -10.94 -11.21 5.85
CA VAL A 164 -11.03 -9.97 5.06
C VAL A 164 -12.26 -9.99 4.14
N GLN A 165 -12.49 -11.08 3.42
CA GLN A 165 -13.64 -11.24 2.54
C GLN A 165 -14.97 -11.11 3.30
N ASN A 166 -15.10 -11.72 4.48
CA ASN A 166 -16.32 -11.63 5.28
C ASN A 166 -16.60 -10.20 5.73
N VAL A 167 -15.57 -9.49 6.22
CA VAL A 167 -15.70 -8.09 6.63
C VAL A 167 -16.12 -7.19 5.47
N LEU A 168 -15.47 -7.33 4.31
CA LEU A 168 -15.84 -6.57 3.10
C LEU A 168 -17.29 -6.87 2.67
N THR A 169 -17.69 -8.14 2.69
CA THR A 169 -19.05 -8.55 2.32
C THR A 169 -20.10 -7.94 3.26
N GLN A 170 -19.83 -7.94 4.57
CA GLN A 170 -20.69 -7.29 5.55
C GLN A 170 -20.73 -5.76 5.35
N ARG A 171 -19.60 -5.14 4.99
CA ARG A 171 -19.59 -3.70 4.75
C ARG A 171 -20.43 -3.30 3.53
N ILE A 172 -20.42 -4.14 2.49
CA ILE A 172 -21.20 -3.96 1.26
C ILE A 172 -22.70 -4.06 1.52
N SER A 173 -23.17 -4.92 2.43
CA SER A 173 -24.60 -4.98 2.78
C SER A 173 -25.11 -3.68 3.42
N ASN A 174 -24.19 -2.79 3.82
CA ASN A 174 -24.44 -1.50 4.43
C ASN A 174 -25.24 -1.57 5.73
N ASP A 175 -25.18 -2.72 6.40
CA ASP A 175 -25.68 -2.85 7.76
C ASP A 175 -24.74 -2.11 8.72
N LEU A 176 -25.34 -1.46 9.72
CA LEU A 176 -24.58 -0.91 10.84
C LEU A 176 -23.85 -2.05 11.57
N LEU A 177 -22.63 -1.78 12.04
CA LEU A 177 -21.89 -2.74 12.85
C LEU A 177 -22.60 -2.90 14.20
N ASP A 178 -23.19 -4.07 14.43
CA ASP A 178 -23.74 -4.46 15.72
C ASP A 178 -22.61 -5.02 16.62
N MET A 179 -22.34 -4.31 17.71
CA MET A 179 -21.25 -4.60 18.64
C MET A 179 -21.50 -5.85 19.52
N ASP A 180 -22.76 -6.26 19.65
CA ASP A 180 -23.18 -7.45 20.41
C ASP A 180 -23.37 -8.69 19.52
N ALA A 181 -23.46 -8.50 18.20
CA ALA A 181 -23.54 -9.59 17.22
C ALA A 181 -22.18 -10.29 17.02
N PRO A 182 -22.17 -11.52 16.45
CA PRO A 182 -20.94 -12.17 16.02
C PRO A 182 -20.10 -11.27 15.12
N CYS A 183 -18.81 -11.16 15.41
CA CYS A 183 -17.88 -10.33 14.65
C CYS A 183 -17.84 -10.77 13.18
N PRO A 184 -17.96 -9.83 12.22
CA PRO A 184 -17.98 -10.17 10.80
C PRO A 184 -16.68 -10.82 10.29
N CYS A 185 -15.56 -10.73 11.03
CA CYS A 185 -14.36 -11.48 10.67
C CYS A 185 -14.55 -13.01 10.73
N GLY A 186 -15.54 -13.49 11.51
CA GLY A 186 -15.86 -14.91 11.63
C GLY A 186 -15.06 -15.66 12.70
N ALA A 187 -14.41 -14.95 13.64
CA ALA A 187 -13.66 -15.57 14.74
C ALA A 187 -14.53 -16.27 15.80
N GLY A 188 -15.86 -16.11 15.75
CA GLY A 188 -16.81 -16.73 16.70
C GLY A 188 -16.99 -15.98 18.02
N LEU A 189 -16.41 -14.78 18.15
CA LEU A 189 -16.59 -13.85 19.26
C LEU A 189 -17.56 -12.72 18.83
N THR A 190 -18.11 -11.96 19.78
CA THR A 190 -18.85 -10.74 19.44
C THR A 190 -17.91 -9.68 18.87
N ALA A 191 -18.43 -8.70 18.12
CA ALA A 191 -17.62 -7.60 17.61
C ALA A 191 -16.87 -6.88 18.74
N THR A 192 -17.54 -6.55 19.85
CA THR A 192 -16.92 -5.94 21.04
C THR A 192 -15.73 -6.74 21.59
N GLN A 193 -15.81 -8.07 21.58
CA GLN A 193 -14.77 -8.97 22.10
C GLN A 193 -13.68 -9.30 21.08
N CYS A 194 -13.80 -8.80 19.85
CA CYS A 194 -12.96 -9.18 18.73
C CYS A 194 -12.37 -7.93 18.05
N CYS A 195 -12.82 -7.61 16.84
CA CYS A 195 -12.28 -6.54 16.01
C CYS A 195 -13.07 -5.22 16.14
N GLY A 196 -14.12 -5.17 16.97
CA GLY A 196 -15.17 -4.15 16.93
C GLY A 196 -14.66 -2.70 16.94
N ALA A 197 -13.75 -2.35 17.86
CA ALA A 197 -13.21 -0.99 17.93
C ALA A 197 -12.49 -0.56 16.64
N THR A 198 -11.73 -1.46 16.02
CA THR A 198 -11.06 -1.19 14.74
C THR A 198 -12.05 -1.20 13.57
N LEU A 199 -13.04 -2.11 13.62
CA LEU A 199 -14.09 -2.18 12.61
C LEU A 199 -14.99 -0.94 12.63
N GLU A 200 -15.28 -0.33 13.77
CA GLU A 200 -16.02 0.94 13.83
C GLU A 200 -15.28 2.04 13.04
N LYS A 201 -13.95 2.12 13.20
CA LYS A 201 -13.12 3.02 12.42
C LYS A 201 -13.17 2.68 10.93
N PHE A 202 -13.00 1.40 10.56
CA PHE A 202 -13.14 0.95 9.18
C PHE A 202 -14.51 1.32 8.58
N TRP A 203 -15.62 1.11 9.31
CA TRP A 203 -16.99 1.43 8.85
C TRP A 203 -17.18 2.92 8.56
N SER A 204 -16.52 3.79 9.34
CA SER A 204 -16.59 5.24 9.14
C SER A 204 -15.70 5.76 8.01
N GLN A 205 -14.62 5.05 7.66
CA GLN A 205 -13.66 5.46 6.62
C GLN A 205 -13.92 4.81 5.26
N VAL A 206 -14.53 3.62 5.23
CA VAL A 206 -14.73 2.86 4.00
C VAL A 206 -16.21 2.82 3.65
N SER A 207 -16.58 3.30 2.46
CA SER A 207 -17.96 3.21 1.96
C SER A 207 -18.27 1.80 1.43
N PRO A 208 -19.56 1.43 1.23
CA PRO A 208 -19.93 0.18 0.58
C PRO A 208 -19.29 0.01 -0.81
N GLU A 209 -19.19 1.08 -1.59
CA GLU A 209 -18.62 1.08 -2.94
C GLU A 209 -17.11 0.85 -2.91
N THR A 210 -16.40 1.46 -1.95
CA THR A 210 -14.98 1.19 -1.71
C THR A 210 -14.77 -0.26 -1.28
N ALA A 211 -15.60 -0.77 -0.35
CA ALA A 211 -15.53 -2.17 0.07
C ALA A 211 -15.80 -3.14 -1.09
N GLU A 212 -16.73 -2.82 -1.99
CA GLU A 212 -16.98 -3.62 -3.20
C GLU A 212 -15.76 -3.62 -4.13
N THR A 213 -15.12 -2.46 -4.31
CA THR A 213 -13.90 -2.32 -5.11
C THR A 213 -12.77 -3.18 -4.53
N TRP A 214 -12.58 -3.13 -3.21
CA TRP A 214 -11.58 -3.93 -2.51
C TRP A 214 -11.88 -5.43 -2.56
N LEU A 215 -13.17 -5.82 -2.52
CA LEU A 215 -13.56 -7.21 -2.66
C LEU A 215 -13.25 -7.75 -4.06
N ARG A 216 -13.54 -6.97 -5.11
CA ARG A 216 -13.15 -7.32 -6.50
C ARG A 216 -11.63 -7.45 -6.62
N ARG A 217 -10.89 -6.48 -6.04
CA ARG A 217 -9.42 -6.51 -6.00
C ARG A 217 -8.88 -7.77 -5.32
N LEU A 218 -9.44 -8.17 -4.18
CA LEU A 218 -9.06 -9.41 -3.50
C LEU A 218 -9.28 -10.63 -4.40
N ILE A 219 -10.39 -10.69 -5.14
CA ILE A 219 -10.68 -11.77 -6.08
C ILE A 219 -9.66 -11.81 -7.22
N ASP A 220 -9.33 -10.65 -7.80
CA ASP A 220 -8.37 -10.54 -8.91
C ASP A 220 -6.95 -10.91 -8.48
N LEU A 221 -6.55 -10.54 -7.27
CA LEU A 221 -5.25 -10.88 -6.67
C LEU A 221 -5.14 -12.36 -6.29
N THR A 222 -6.27 -13.01 -6.01
CA THR A 222 -6.30 -14.41 -5.55
C THR A 222 -7.23 -15.27 -6.40
N PRO A 223 -6.91 -15.43 -7.71
CA PRO A 223 -7.77 -16.15 -8.63
C PRO A 223 -8.01 -17.57 -8.14
N MET A 224 -9.25 -18.05 -8.34
CA MET A 224 -9.61 -19.42 -8.01
C MET A 224 -8.66 -20.38 -8.75
N PRO A 225 -7.98 -21.30 -8.02
CA PRO A 225 -7.15 -22.29 -8.68
C PRO A 225 -8.01 -23.10 -9.65
N SER A 226 -7.49 -23.34 -10.84
CA SER A 226 -8.18 -24.14 -11.85
C SER A 226 -8.55 -25.52 -11.30
N PRO A 227 -9.57 -26.21 -11.84
CA PRO A 227 -9.91 -27.57 -11.43
C PRO A 227 -8.69 -28.52 -11.42
N ARG A 228 -7.75 -28.32 -12.34
CA ARG A 228 -6.48 -29.07 -12.39
C ARG A 228 -5.56 -28.77 -11.20
N GLU A 229 -5.45 -27.51 -10.79
CA GLU A 229 -4.65 -27.11 -9.63
C GLU A 229 -5.29 -27.56 -8.32
N ILE A 230 -6.62 -27.49 -8.22
CA ILE A 230 -7.38 -28.07 -7.10
C ILE A 230 -7.09 -29.57 -7.00
N GLN A 231 -7.20 -30.30 -8.11
CA GLN A 231 -6.93 -31.72 -8.13
C GLN A 231 -5.47 -32.04 -7.76
N LYS A 232 -4.50 -31.26 -8.25
CA LYS A 232 -3.08 -31.38 -7.87
C LYS A 232 -2.85 -31.14 -6.37
N ARG A 233 -3.52 -30.15 -5.76
CA ARG A 233 -3.48 -29.88 -4.32
C ARG A 233 -4.08 -31.03 -3.51
N ILE A 234 -5.22 -31.57 -3.94
CA ILE A 234 -5.86 -32.76 -3.32
C ILE A 234 -4.92 -33.96 -3.39
N HIS A 235 -4.25 -34.19 -4.53
CA HIS A 235 -3.28 -35.28 -4.66
C HIS A 235 -2.03 -35.10 -3.80
N LYS A 236 -1.51 -33.86 -3.67
CA LYS A 236 -0.32 -33.54 -2.87
C LYS A 236 -0.57 -33.66 -1.36
N ASN A 237 -1.78 -33.30 -0.91
CA ASN A 237 -2.16 -33.35 0.51
C ASN A 237 -2.88 -34.66 0.88
N ARG A 238 -2.92 -35.64 -0.02
CA ARG A 238 -3.51 -36.95 0.30
C ARG A 238 -2.59 -37.63 1.32
N PRO A 239 -3.05 -37.91 2.56
CA PRO A 239 -2.25 -38.66 3.51
C PRO A 239 -1.92 -40.00 2.86
N PHE A 240 -0.64 -40.35 2.76
CA PHE A 240 -0.22 -41.67 2.31
C PHE A 240 -0.88 -42.69 3.24
N ARG A 241 -1.92 -43.38 2.74
CA ARG A 241 -2.40 -44.61 3.38
C ARG A 241 -1.23 -45.58 3.33
N ARG A 242 -0.51 -45.73 4.44
CA ARG A 242 0.34 -46.91 4.65
C ARG A 242 -0.62 -48.10 4.70
N VAL A 243 -0.66 -48.86 3.61
CA VAL A 243 -1.31 -50.16 3.59
C VAL A 243 -0.34 -51.10 4.28
N HIS A 244 -0.74 -51.64 5.43
CA HIS A 244 -0.03 -52.70 6.14
C HIS A 244 -0.19 -54.03 5.41
#